data_AF-X1M868-F1
#
_entry.id   AF-X1M868-F1
#
_cell.length_a   1.000
_cell.length_b   1.000
_cell.length_c   1.000
_cell.angle_alpha   90.00
_cell.angle_beta   90.00
_cell.angle_gamma   90.00
#
_symmetry.space_group_name_H-M   'P 1'
#
loop_
_entity.id
_entity.type
_entity.pdbx_description
1 polymer ?
#
loop_
_entity_poly.entity_id
_entity_poly.type
_entity_poly.pdbx_seq_one_letter_code
_entity_poly.pdbx_strand_id
1 'polypeptide(L)'
;DFAHCHARTGRFNSYPEFASILQQVKERLGRQALDNMHIHVSGIAYGKKGEIKHLNLKDSDFQYIELIKVLTDYDAKGLVICESPNLEEDALLLQETYNTLLKTG
;
A
#
# COMPACT_ATOMS: atom_id res chain seq x y z
N ASP A 1 7.41 -2.63 0.29
CA ASP A 1 7.01 -1.52 1.17
C ASP A 1 6.67 -0.30 0.34
N PHE A 2 5.40 0.09 0.32
CA PHE A 2 4.94 1.27 -0.44
C PHE A 2 5.11 2.56 0.36
N ALA A 3 4.92 2.52 1.68
CA ALA A 3 5.00 3.68 2.55
C ALA A 3 6.42 4.26 2.56
N HIS A 4 7.43 3.39 2.66
CA HIS A 4 8.85 3.79 2.59
C HIS A 4 9.22 4.36 1.21
N CYS A 5 8.70 3.76 0.13
CA CYS A 5 8.90 4.28 -1.21
C CYS A 5 8.35 5.71 -1.33
N HIS A 6 7.18 5.96 -0.76
CA HIS A 6 6.58 7.28 -0.72
C HIS A 6 7.41 8.26 0.11
N ALA A 7 7.69 7.93 1.37
CA ALA A 7 8.44 8.78 2.28
C ALA A 7 9.81 9.20 1.74
N ARG A 8 10.47 8.32 0.98
CA ARG A 8 11.79 8.60 0.38
C ARG A 8 11.71 9.51 -0.85
N THR A 9 10.63 9.47 -1.60
CA THR A 9 10.56 10.08 -2.95
C THR A 9 9.54 11.20 -3.08
N GLY A 10 8.58 11.31 -2.15
CA GLY A 10 7.38 12.14 -2.29
C GLY A 10 6.47 11.72 -3.45
N ARG A 11 6.65 10.52 -4.00
CA ARG A 11 5.93 9.95 -5.15
C ARG A 11 5.38 8.57 -4.80
N PHE A 12 4.72 7.90 -5.73
CA PHE A 12 4.16 6.56 -5.50
C PHE A 12 3.11 6.55 -4.40
N ASN A 13 2.15 7.49 -4.50
CA ASN A 13 1.08 7.64 -3.53
C ASN A 13 -0.26 7.97 -4.19
N SER A 14 -0.50 7.33 -5.34
CA SER A 14 -1.73 7.47 -6.10
C SER A 14 -1.96 6.21 -6.92
N TYR A 15 -3.22 5.92 -7.27
CA TYR A 15 -3.57 4.77 -8.10
C TYR A 15 -2.68 4.56 -9.33
N PRO A 16 -2.49 5.56 -10.23
CA PRO A 16 -1.68 5.35 -11.43
C PRO A 16 -0.21 5.04 -11.11
N GLU A 17 0.33 5.61 -10.03
CA GLU A 17 1.70 5.32 -9.62
C GLU A 17 1.84 3.93 -9.01
N PHE A 18 0.88 3.50 -8.18
CA PHE A 18 0.85 2.14 -7.66
C PHE A 18 0.65 1.10 -8.77
N ALA A 19 -0.25 1.36 -9.71
CA ALA A 19 -0.48 0.54 -10.89
C ALA A 19 0.81 0.38 -11.71
N SER A 20 1.55 1.47 -11.90
CA SER A 20 2.86 1.44 -12.58
C SER A 20 3.88 0.57 -11.86
N ILE A 21 3.88 0.53 -10.53
CA ILE A 21 4.75 -0.39 -9.76
C ILE A 21 4.34 -1.85 -10.01
N LEU A 22 3.05 -2.19 -9.88
CA LEU A 22 2.59 -3.56 -10.09
C LEU A 22 2.84 -4.03 -11.53
N GLN A 23 2.64 -3.15 -12.51
CA GLN A 23 2.92 -3.44 -13.90
C GLN A 23 4.41 -3.72 -14.13
N GLN A 24 5.30 -2.91 -13.55
CA GLN A 24 6.75 -3.18 -13.63
C GLN A 24 7.15 -4.50 -12.96
N VAL A 25 6.55 -4.84 -11.82
CA VAL A 25 6.78 -6.14 -11.15
C VAL A 25 6.33 -7.28 -12.06
N LYS A 26 5.13 -7.19 -12.65
CA LYS A 26 4.59 -8.19 -13.57
C LYS A 26 5.45 -8.35 -14.83
N GLU A 27 5.89 -7.24 -15.43
CA GLU A 27 6.71 -7.27 -16.64
C GLU A 27 8.08 -7.90 -16.41
N ARG A 28 8.70 -7.65 -15.25
CA ARG A 28 10.05 -8.12 -14.94
C ARG A 28 10.11 -9.50 -14.32
N LEU A 29 9.13 -9.84 -13.47
CA LEU A 29 9.12 -11.06 -12.66
C LEU A 29 7.98 -12.01 -13.00
N GLY A 30 7.07 -11.61 -13.90
CA GLY A 30 5.92 -12.40 -14.33
C GLY A 30 4.70 -12.26 -13.41
N ARG A 31 3.57 -12.83 -13.87
CA ARG A 31 2.30 -12.80 -13.12
C ARG A 31 2.39 -13.46 -11.74
N GLN A 32 3.20 -14.52 -11.63
CA GLN A 32 3.40 -15.25 -10.36
C GLN A 32 3.92 -14.34 -9.24
N ALA A 33 4.67 -13.29 -9.56
CA ALA A 33 5.13 -12.33 -8.57
C ALA A 33 3.98 -11.50 -7.95
N LEU A 34 2.90 -11.27 -8.69
CA LEU A 34 1.68 -10.64 -8.17
C LEU A 34 0.77 -11.60 -7.41
N ASP A 35 0.89 -12.91 -7.67
CA ASP A 35 0.06 -13.92 -7.01
C ASP A 35 0.59 -14.31 -5.62
N ASN A 36 1.80 -13.88 -5.24
CA ASN A 36 2.39 -14.11 -3.93
C ASN A 36 3.30 -12.95 -3.50
N MET A 37 2.68 -11.80 -3.23
CA MET A 37 3.37 -10.60 -2.76
C MET A 37 3.54 -10.60 -1.25
N HIS A 38 4.62 -9.97 -0.79
CA HIS A 38 4.80 -9.58 0.59
C HIS A 38 4.84 -8.06 0.66
N ILE A 39 3.79 -7.46 1.22
CA ILE A 39 3.54 -6.03 1.18
C ILE A 39 3.52 -5.49 2.61
N HIS A 40 4.28 -4.42 2.84
CA HIS A 40 4.29 -3.68 4.09
C HIS A 40 3.57 -2.35 3.88
N VAL A 41 2.72 -1.99 4.84
CA VAL A 41 1.86 -0.80 4.81
C VAL A 41 1.88 -0.11 6.18
N SER A 42 2.13 1.18 6.18
CA SER A 42 2.04 2.06 7.35
C SER A 42 1.88 3.50 6.89
N GLY A 43 1.45 4.39 7.78
CA GLY A 43 1.66 5.82 7.58
C GLY A 43 3.11 6.17 7.92
N ILE A 44 3.71 7.17 7.28
CA ILE A 44 5.05 7.64 7.64
C ILE A 44 5.07 9.16 7.71
N ALA A 45 5.60 9.70 8.80
CA ALA A 45 6.05 11.07 8.87
C ALA A 45 7.44 11.16 8.24
N TYR A 46 7.62 12.02 7.25
CA TYR A 46 8.90 12.20 6.57
C TYR A 46 9.17 13.68 6.27
N GLY A 47 10.44 13.99 6.03
CA GLY A 47 10.87 15.33 5.65
C GLY A 47 12.08 15.28 4.73
N LYS A 48 12.77 16.41 4.56
CA LYS A 48 13.94 16.50 3.66
C LYS A 48 15.08 15.52 3.98
N LYS A 49 15.12 14.98 5.20
CA LYS A 49 16.13 14.02 5.67
C LYS A 49 15.65 12.55 5.61
N GLY A 50 14.48 12.29 5.02
CA GLY A 50 13.85 10.97 4.95
C GLY A 50 12.83 10.73 6.04
N GLU A 51 12.64 9.47 6.40
CA GLU A 51 11.73 9.01 7.46
C GLU A 51 12.05 9.68 8.81
N ILE A 52 11.00 10.05 9.52
CA ILE A 52 11.06 10.54 10.91
C ILE A 52 10.48 9.48 11.85
N LYS A 53 9.29 8.96 11.54
CA LYS A 53 8.63 7.88 12.30
C LYS A 53 7.43 7.30 11.54
N HIS A 54 7.03 6.08 11.92
CA HIS A 54 5.75 5.51 11.51
C HIS A 54 4.56 6.24 12.16
N LEU A 55 3.43 6.24 11.46
CA LEU A 55 2.13 6.80 11.84
C LEU A 55 1.04 5.77 11.55
N ASN A 56 -0.13 5.94 12.17
CA ASN A 56 -1.32 5.22 11.70
C ASN A 56 -1.74 5.77 10.33
N LEU A 57 -2.40 4.95 9.52
CA LEU A 57 -2.75 5.31 8.14
C LEU A 57 -3.62 6.56 8.06
N LYS A 58 -4.60 6.68 8.97
CA LYS A 58 -5.50 7.85 9.05
C LYS A 58 -4.78 9.16 9.40
N ASP A 59 -3.62 9.08 10.02
CA ASP A 59 -2.83 10.24 10.44
C ASP A 59 -1.75 10.63 9.42
N SER A 60 -1.70 9.94 8.27
CA SER A 60 -0.69 10.12 7.22
C SER A 60 -1.31 10.60 5.91
N ASP A 61 -0.45 11.04 4.99
CA ASP A 61 -0.83 11.35 3.61
C ASP A 61 -0.89 10.11 2.72
N PHE A 62 -0.61 8.92 3.24
CA PHE A 62 -0.57 7.69 2.46
C PHE A 62 -1.96 7.27 1.97
N GLN A 63 -2.13 7.19 0.65
CA GLN A 63 -3.39 6.91 -0.04
C GLN A 63 -3.69 5.41 -0.04
N TYR A 64 -3.92 4.85 1.15
CA TYR A 64 -4.15 3.42 1.35
C TYR A 64 -5.39 2.90 0.60
N ILE A 65 -6.45 3.71 0.46
CA ILE A 65 -7.65 3.32 -0.31
C ILE A 65 -7.28 3.06 -1.77
N GLU A 66 -6.46 3.93 -2.37
CA GLU A 66 -5.98 3.77 -3.75
C GLU A 66 -5.04 2.57 -3.89
N LEU A 67 -4.20 2.31 -2.88
CA LEU A 67 -3.37 1.10 -2.84
C LEU A 67 -4.23 -0.17 -2.85
N ILE A 68 -5.21 -0.27 -1.94
CA ILE A 68 -6.09 -1.44 -1.87
C ILE A 68 -6.89 -1.58 -3.18
N LYS A 69 -7.40 -0.47 -3.73
CA LYS A 69 -8.09 -0.48 -5.02
C LYS A 69 -7.22 -1.06 -6.14
N VAL A 70 -5.96 -0.62 -6.26
CA VAL A 70 -5.07 -1.13 -7.32
C VAL A 70 -4.72 -2.60 -7.11
N LEU A 71 -4.51 -3.04 -5.86
CA LEU A 71 -4.23 -4.44 -5.56
C LEU A 71 -5.41 -5.34 -5.95
N THR A 72 -6.63 -4.90 -5.66
CA THR A 72 -7.86 -5.59 -6.08
C THR A 72 -8.02 -5.61 -7.60
N ASP A 73 -7.87 -4.46 -8.27
CA ASP A 73 -8.03 -4.33 -9.72
C ASP A 73 -7.01 -5.21 -10.50
N TYR A 74 -5.83 -5.45 -9.92
CA TYR A 74 -4.79 -6.29 -10.52
C TYR A 74 -4.90 -7.77 -10.10
N ASP A 75 -5.87 -8.13 -9.27
CA ASP A 75 -6.01 -9.46 -8.63
C ASP A 75 -4.69 -9.88 -7.96
N ALA A 76 -4.03 -8.94 -7.27
CA ALA A 76 -2.81 -9.20 -6.52
C ALA A 76 -3.13 -9.99 -5.25
N LYS A 77 -2.27 -10.95 -4.92
CA LYS A 77 -2.45 -11.90 -3.81
C LYS A 77 -1.20 -11.95 -2.95
N GLY A 78 -1.34 -12.49 -1.74
CA GLY A 78 -0.24 -12.65 -0.79
C GLY A 78 -0.59 -12.05 0.56
N LEU A 79 0.41 -11.49 1.23
CA LEU A 79 0.31 -10.99 2.60
C LEU A 79 0.54 -9.48 2.65
N VAL A 80 -0.41 -8.78 3.26
CA VAL A 80 -0.26 -7.37 3.64
C VAL A 80 0.00 -7.30 5.14
N ILE A 81 1.13 -6.73 5.53
CA ILE A 81 1.54 -6.51 6.91
C ILE A 81 1.38 -5.03 7.24
N CYS A 82 0.65 -4.74 8.32
CA CYS A 82 0.62 -3.40 8.90
C CYS A 82 1.87 -3.21 9.75
N GLU A 83 2.50 -2.05 9.65
CA GLU A 83 3.66 -1.66 10.49
C GLU A 83 3.42 -0.34 11.23
N SER A 84 2.16 0.09 11.29
CA SER A 84 1.73 1.27 12.03
C SER A 84 1.90 1.09 13.55
N PRO A 85 1.96 2.18 14.32
CA PRO A 85 1.98 2.11 15.79
C PRO A 85 0.79 1.33 16.39
N ASN A 86 -0.38 1.40 15.77
CA ASN A 86 -1.55 0.58 16.11
C ASN A 86 -1.84 -0.43 14.98
N LEU A 87 -1.38 -1.66 15.16
CA LEU A 87 -1.39 -2.68 14.12
C LEU A 87 -2.80 -3.21 13.84
N GLU A 88 -3.55 -3.49 14.91
CA GLU A 88 -4.86 -4.11 14.83
C GLU A 88 -5.90 -3.17 14.22
N GLU A 89 -5.88 -1.89 14.58
CA GLU A 89 -6.81 -0.90 14.03
C GLU A 89 -6.56 -0.65 12.54
N ASP A 90 -5.31 -0.50 12.12
CA ASP A 90 -5.00 -0.30 10.71
C ASP A 90 -5.23 -1.57 9.88
N ALA A 91 -4.97 -2.76 10.44
CA ALA A 91 -5.32 -4.02 9.79
C ALA A 91 -6.84 -4.15 9.57
N LEU A 92 -7.65 -3.78 10.56
CA LEU A 92 -9.10 -3.75 10.44
C LEU A 92 -9.55 -2.70 9.41
N LEU A 93 -8.96 -1.51 9.44
CA LEU A 93 -9.24 -0.43 8.47
C LEU A 93 -8.99 -0.88 7.02
N LEU A 94 -7.86 -1.53 6.76
CA LEU A 94 -7.53 -2.04 5.43
C LEU A 94 -8.51 -3.13 4.99
N GLN A 95 -8.89 -4.03 5.90
CA GLN A 95 -9.87 -5.08 5.64
C GLN A 95 -11.26 -4.50 5.31
N GLU A 96 -11.74 -3.53 6.10
CA GLU A 96 -13.01 -2.84 5.87
C GLU A 96 -13.02 -2.09 4.53
N THR A 97 -11.90 -1.44 4.20
CA THR A 97 -11.70 -0.75 2.91
C THR A 97 -11.81 -1.74 1.74
N TYR A 98 -11.10 -2.87 1.82
CA TYR A 98 -11.17 -3.94 0.82
C TYR A 98 -12.60 -4.48 0.65
N ASN A 99 -13.26 -4.82 1.76
CA ASN A 99 -14.63 -5.35 1.74
C ASN A 99 -15.65 -4.35 1.18
N THR A 100 -15.42 -3.06 1.39
CA THR A 100 -16.28 -2.01 0.83
C THR A 100 -16.12 -1.92 -0.68
N LEU A 101 -14.88 -1.93 -1.17
CA LEU A 101 -14.57 -1.89 -2.61
C LEU A 101 -15.17 -3.08 -3.38
N LEU A 102 -15.16 -4.28 -2.79
CA LEU A 102 -15.79 -5.47 -3.37
C LEU A 102 -17.32 -5.37 -3.51
N LYS A 103 -18.00 -4.60 -2.67
CA LYS A 103 -19.46 -4.42 -2.75
C LYS A 103 -19.87 -3.40 -3.80
N THR A 104 -18.93 -2.58 -4.26
CA THR A 104 -19.16 -1.46 -5.18
C THR A 104 -18.74 -1.75 -6.63
N GLY A 105 -18.11 -2.89 -6.88
CA GLY A 105 -17.80 -3.39 -8.23
C GLY A 105 -18.77 -4.49 -8.65
#